data_AF-A0A8J5KFD2-F1
#
_entry.id   AF-A0A8J5KFD2-F1
#
_cell.length_a   1.000
_cell.length_b   1.000
_cell.length_c   1.000
_cell.angle_alpha   90.00
_cell.angle_beta   90.00
_cell.angle_gamma   90.00
#
_symmetry.space_group_name_H-M   'P 1'
#
loop_
_entity.id
_entity.type
_entity.pdbx_description
1 polymer ?
#
loop_
_entity_poly.entity_id
_entity_poly.type
_entity_poly.pdbx_seq_one_letter_code
_entity_poly.pdbx_strand_id
1 'polypeptide(L)'
;MMEEVFLHLSGSNIALQSMVQILADFATVEGVQHLLCALTFSFPLHVFLVVRDAQRPVFANAFKCWCQAAWQYIRDFPSDPLLDTDVMSFMNSVFELLLRVWASSRDLKVRLCAVDALGQMVGLITHSQLKAGLPRLIPTILDLYRKDQEIAFLATQSLHNLLTACLLSESGPPLLDFEARLT
;
A
#
# COMPACT_ATOMS: atom_id res chain seq x y z
N MET A 1 19.23 13.49 -14.36
CA MET A 1 18.67 12.96 -15.63
C MET A 1 17.24 12.42 -15.46
N MET A 2 16.90 11.70 -14.37
CA MET A 2 15.50 11.26 -14.15
C MET A 2 14.56 12.40 -13.69
N GLU A 3 15.08 13.41 -12.96
CA GLU A 3 14.30 14.56 -12.47
C GLU A 3 13.78 15.49 -13.59
N GLU A 4 14.53 15.67 -14.68
CA GLU A 4 14.11 16.49 -15.83
C GLU A 4 12.99 15.83 -16.63
N VAL A 5 13.02 14.50 -16.73
CA VAL A 5 11.93 13.71 -17.34
C VAL A 5 10.67 13.81 -16.47
N PHE A 6 10.81 13.76 -15.15
CA PHE A 6 9.71 13.94 -14.22
C PHE A 6 9.07 15.34 -14.32
N LEU A 7 9.89 16.39 -14.42
CA LEU A 7 9.43 17.76 -14.63
C LEU A 7 8.69 17.93 -15.96
N HIS A 8 9.18 17.35 -17.05
CA HIS A 8 8.49 17.43 -18.34
C HIS A 8 7.19 16.60 -18.40
N LEU A 9 7.11 15.48 -17.69
CA LEU A 9 5.91 14.63 -17.62
C LEU A 9 4.86 15.18 -16.64
N SER A 10 5.27 15.98 -15.65
CA SER A 10 4.36 16.58 -14.66
C SER A 10 3.32 17.54 -15.28
N GLY A 11 3.63 18.13 -16.44
CA GLY A 11 2.69 18.99 -17.18
C GLY A 11 1.56 18.22 -17.89
N SER A 12 1.72 16.92 -18.12
CA SER A 12 0.74 16.09 -18.82
C SER A 12 0.29 14.95 -17.91
N ASN A 13 -0.79 15.19 -17.15
CA ASN A 13 -1.34 14.27 -16.15
C ASN A 13 -1.57 12.83 -16.67
N ILE A 14 -1.77 12.66 -17.98
CA ILE A 14 -1.92 11.36 -18.64
C ILE A 14 -0.59 10.61 -18.71
N ALA A 15 0.51 11.30 -19.03
CA ALA A 15 1.82 10.68 -19.20
C ALA A 15 2.37 10.14 -17.87
N LEU A 16 2.11 10.86 -16.76
CA LEU A 16 2.44 10.39 -15.41
C LEU A 16 1.66 9.12 -15.05
N GLN A 17 0.36 9.05 -15.34
CA GLN A 17 -0.44 7.86 -15.07
C GLN A 17 0.02 6.65 -15.89
N SER A 18 0.32 6.86 -17.18
CA SER A 18 0.86 5.80 -18.04
C SER A 18 2.20 5.30 -17.54
N MET A 19 3.11 6.20 -17.12
CA MET A 19 4.39 5.83 -16.53
C MET A 19 4.21 4.99 -15.27
N VAL A 20 3.34 5.42 -14.35
CA VAL A 20 3.05 4.68 -13.10
C VAL A 20 2.47 3.30 -13.39
N GLN A 21 1.58 3.18 -14.37
CA GLN A 21 1.02 1.89 -14.77
C GLN A 21 2.10 0.97 -15.40
N ILE A 22 2.97 1.51 -16.26
CA ILE A 22 4.08 0.73 -16.84
C ILE A 22 5.02 0.23 -15.75
N LEU A 23 5.33 1.06 -14.75
CA LEU A 23 6.14 0.65 -13.60
C LEU A 23 5.43 -0.41 -12.74
N ALA A 24 4.10 -0.33 -12.62
CA ALA A 24 3.31 -1.36 -11.93
C ALA A 24 3.38 -2.70 -12.66
N ASP A 25 3.19 -2.68 -13.98
CA ASP A 25 3.24 -3.89 -14.82
C ASP A 25 4.66 -4.48 -14.81
N PHE A 26 5.69 -3.64 -14.92
CA PHE A 26 7.09 -4.07 -14.81
C PHE A 26 7.40 -4.77 -13.48
N ALA A 27 6.91 -4.22 -12.36
CA ALA A 27 7.10 -4.83 -11.04
C ALA A 27 6.54 -6.24 -10.93
N THR A 28 5.48 -6.56 -11.68
CA THR A 28 4.90 -7.90 -11.68
C THR A 28 5.72 -8.91 -12.48
N VAL A 29 6.70 -8.45 -13.28
CA VAL A 29 7.48 -9.28 -14.21
C VAL A 29 8.95 -9.39 -13.79
N GLU A 30 9.62 -8.33 -13.33
CA GLU A 30 11.05 -8.34 -12.97
C GLU A 30 11.45 -7.40 -11.80
N GLY A 31 12.42 -7.83 -10.99
CA GLY A 31 13.43 -7.02 -10.27
C GLY A 31 12.95 -5.87 -9.36
N VAL A 32 12.67 -6.17 -8.09
CA VAL A 32 11.95 -5.27 -7.16
C VAL A 32 12.84 -4.30 -6.37
N GLN A 33 14.09 -4.67 -6.11
CA GLN A 33 15.02 -3.85 -5.32
C GLN A 33 15.28 -2.49 -5.95
N HIS A 34 15.44 -2.44 -7.27
CA HIS A 34 15.67 -1.18 -7.99
C HIS A 34 14.40 -0.32 -8.05
N LEU A 35 13.22 -0.94 -8.01
CA LEU A 35 11.95 -0.26 -8.14
C LEU A 35 11.53 0.44 -6.84
N LEU A 36 11.57 -0.25 -5.69
CA LEU A 36 11.23 0.37 -4.39
C LEU A 36 12.16 1.52 -4.03
N CYS A 37 13.47 1.36 -4.27
CA CYS A 37 14.43 2.45 -4.11
C CYS A 37 14.11 3.59 -5.08
N ALA A 38 13.93 3.31 -6.38
CA ALA A 38 13.59 4.35 -7.36
C ALA A 38 12.29 5.10 -7.01
N LEU A 39 11.29 4.44 -6.42
CA LEU A 39 10.03 5.06 -6.02
C LEU A 39 10.18 5.98 -4.81
N THR A 40 10.98 5.55 -3.82
CA THR A 40 11.33 6.36 -2.65
C THR A 40 12.06 7.63 -3.07
N PHE A 41 12.95 7.55 -4.06
CA PHE A 41 13.71 8.71 -4.55
C PHE A 41 12.97 9.55 -5.60
N SER A 42 12.07 8.98 -6.41
CA SER A 42 11.46 9.68 -7.55
C SER A 42 10.08 10.30 -7.26
N PHE A 43 9.38 9.83 -6.22
CA PHE A 43 8.04 10.34 -5.90
C PHE A 43 7.99 10.88 -4.46
N PRO A 44 8.28 12.17 -4.24
CA PRO A 44 8.08 12.77 -2.93
C PRO A 44 6.61 12.66 -2.52
N LEU A 45 6.35 12.29 -1.26
CA LEU A 45 5.01 12.09 -0.68
C LEU A 45 4.00 13.21 -1.02
N HIS A 46 4.50 14.43 -1.19
CA HIS A 46 3.74 15.60 -1.62
C HIS A 46 2.97 15.37 -2.94
N VAL A 47 3.53 14.60 -3.89
CA VAL A 47 2.89 14.32 -5.18
C VAL A 47 1.59 13.56 -4.95
N PHE A 48 1.61 12.54 -4.08
CA PHE A 48 0.45 11.70 -3.77
C PHE A 48 -0.66 12.44 -3.01
N LEU A 49 -0.32 13.47 -2.23
CA LEU A 49 -1.29 14.34 -1.56
C LEU A 49 -2.08 15.21 -2.54
N VAL A 50 -1.48 15.58 -3.68
CA VAL A 50 -2.07 16.46 -4.70
C VAL A 50 -2.72 15.65 -5.85
N VAL A 51 -2.58 14.32 -5.86
CA VAL A 51 -3.22 13.44 -6.85
C VAL A 51 -4.75 13.61 -6.81
N ARG A 52 -5.31 13.94 -7.99
CA ARG A 52 -6.76 14.10 -8.18
C ARG A 52 -7.47 12.76 -7.99
N ASP A 53 -8.71 12.79 -7.49
CA ASP A 53 -9.50 11.58 -7.22
C ASP A 53 -9.55 10.60 -8.40
N ALA A 54 -9.67 11.10 -9.62
CA ALA A 54 -9.70 10.27 -10.84
C ALA A 54 -8.44 9.42 -11.06
N GLN A 55 -7.29 9.83 -10.51
CA GLN A 55 -6.01 9.18 -10.72
C GLN A 55 -5.61 8.26 -9.56
N ARG A 56 -6.18 8.48 -8.36
CA ARG A 56 -5.90 7.70 -7.15
C ARG A 56 -6.02 6.18 -7.35
N PRO A 57 -6.98 5.64 -8.13
CA PRO A 57 -7.06 4.19 -8.35
C PRO A 57 -5.81 3.61 -9.05
N VAL A 58 -5.23 4.35 -10.01
CA VAL A 58 -4.05 3.92 -10.76
C VAL A 58 -2.84 3.83 -9.84
N PHE A 59 -2.63 4.87 -9.03
CA PHE A 59 -1.54 4.90 -8.05
C PHE A 59 -1.71 3.84 -6.96
N ALA A 60 -2.93 3.64 -6.46
CA ALA A 60 -3.19 2.60 -5.46
C ALA A 60 -2.90 1.20 -6.04
N ASN A 61 -3.31 0.94 -7.28
CA ASN A 61 -3.00 -0.32 -7.94
C ASN A 61 -1.48 -0.50 -8.15
N ALA A 62 -0.75 0.57 -8.49
CA ALA A 62 0.70 0.51 -8.61
C ALA A 62 1.37 0.13 -7.29
N PHE A 63 0.98 0.77 -6.17
CA PHE A 63 1.48 0.40 -4.85
C PHE A 63 1.17 -1.05 -4.49
N LYS A 64 -0.03 -1.54 -4.81
CA LYS A 64 -0.37 -2.95 -4.64
C LYS A 64 0.62 -3.86 -5.36
N CYS A 65 0.86 -3.63 -6.66
CA CYS A 65 1.79 -4.43 -7.46
C CYS A 65 3.21 -4.37 -6.89
N TRP A 66 3.68 -3.18 -6.50
CA TRP A 66 5.00 -2.99 -5.89
C TRP A 66 5.14 -3.73 -4.57
N CYS A 67 4.11 -3.72 -3.72
CA CYS A 67 4.11 -4.47 -2.47
C CYS A 67 4.13 -5.98 -2.70
N GLN A 68 3.33 -6.47 -3.64
CA GLN A 68 3.32 -7.90 -4.01
C GLN A 68 4.68 -8.36 -4.51
N ALA A 69 5.30 -7.54 -5.36
CA ALA A 69 6.65 -7.79 -5.83
C ALA A 69 7.66 -7.76 -4.66
N ALA A 70 7.54 -6.80 -3.73
CA ALA A 70 8.41 -6.70 -2.56
C ALA A 70 8.39 -8.00 -1.74
N TRP A 71 7.20 -8.56 -1.54
CA TRP A 71 7.03 -9.84 -0.86
C TRP A 71 7.68 -11.02 -1.59
N GLN A 72 7.59 -11.05 -2.91
CA GLN A 72 8.28 -12.07 -3.72
C GLN A 72 9.79 -11.94 -3.55
N TYR A 73 10.32 -10.73 -3.62
CA TYR A 73 11.74 -10.47 -3.43
C TYR A 73 12.24 -10.85 -2.03
N ILE A 74 11.53 -10.45 -0.97
CA ILE A 74 11.90 -10.79 0.42
C ILE A 74 11.92 -12.31 0.61
N ARG A 75 11.00 -13.03 -0.04
CA ARG A 75 10.96 -14.49 -0.01
C ARG A 75 12.16 -15.13 -0.70
N ASP A 76 12.56 -14.59 -1.85
CA ASP A 76 13.67 -15.11 -2.65
C ASP A 76 15.05 -14.73 -2.06
N PHE A 77 15.13 -13.59 -1.38
CA PHE A 77 16.37 -13.02 -0.82
C PHE A 77 16.20 -12.56 0.64
N PRO A 78 16.00 -13.49 1.61
CA PRO A 78 15.68 -13.13 3.00
C PRO A 78 16.81 -12.42 3.75
N SER A 79 18.04 -12.46 3.24
CA SER A 79 19.22 -11.84 3.85
C SER A 79 19.53 -10.43 3.31
N ASP A 80 18.81 -9.96 2.28
CA ASP A 80 19.03 -8.63 1.70
C ASP A 80 18.15 -7.60 2.43
N PRO A 81 18.72 -6.51 2.98
CA PRO A 81 17.96 -5.45 3.64
C PRO A 81 17.21 -4.58 2.62
N LEU A 82 16.16 -5.13 1.99
CA LEU A 82 15.29 -4.42 1.05
C LEU A 82 14.60 -3.20 1.70
N LEU A 83 14.24 -3.33 2.96
CA LEU A 83 13.53 -2.32 3.75
C LEU A 83 14.52 -1.60 4.67
N ASP A 84 15.32 -0.70 4.11
CA ASP A 84 16.11 0.21 4.93
C ASP A 84 15.21 1.22 5.69
N THR A 85 15.83 2.10 6.49
CA THR A 85 15.09 3.06 7.31
C THR A 85 14.27 4.05 6.47
N ASP A 86 14.80 4.45 5.32
CA ASP A 86 14.16 5.46 4.45
C ASP A 86 12.96 4.85 3.73
N VAL A 87 13.13 3.66 3.13
CA VAL A 87 12.06 2.89 2.49
C VAL A 87 10.97 2.56 3.49
N MET A 88 11.31 2.12 4.71
CA MET A 88 10.31 1.90 5.77
C MET A 88 9.54 3.17 6.10
N SER A 89 10.23 4.31 6.28
CA SER A 89 9.58 5.59 6.60
C SER A 89 8.61 6.04 5.50
N PHE A 90 8.99 5.84 4.24
CA PHE A 90 8.16 6.09 3.07
C PHE A 90 6.92 5.19 3.06
N MET A 91 7.10 3.87 3.28
CA MET A 91 5.99 2.91 3.33
C MET A 91 4.99 3.23 4.44
N ASN A 92 5.46 3.60 5.64
CA ASN A 92 4.57 4.03 6.74
C ASN A 92 3.76 5.28 6.35
N SER A 93 4.38 6.24 5.67
CA SER A 93 3.73 7.49 5.25
C SER A 93 2.68 7.27 4.15
N VAL A 94 3.00 6.43 3.15
CA VAL A 94 2.05 6.03 2.09
C VAL A 94 0.87 5.28 2.72
N PHE A 95 1.14 4.37 3.64
CA PHE A 95 0.08 3.63 4.34
C PHE A 95 -0.87 4.58 5.08
N GLU A 96 -0.31 5.56 5.79
CA GLU A 96 -1.12 6.58 6.47
C GLU A 96 -1.96 7.38 5.47
N LEU A 97 -1.38 7.84 4.36
CA LEU A 97 -2.10 8.58 3.33
C LEU A 97 -3.27 7.78 2.74
N LEU A 98 -3.01 6.53 2.33
CA LEU A 98 -4.02 5.66 1.75
C LEU A 98 -5.15 5.39 2.75
N LEU A 99 -4.80 5.04 4.00
CA LEU A 99 -5.77 4.77 5.04
C LEU A 99 -6.57 6.02 5.41
N ARG A 100 -5.91 7.19 5.50
CA ARG A 100 -6.53 8.40 6.01
C ARG A 100 -7.32 9.19 5.00
N VAL A 101 -6.92 9.17 3.74
CA VAL A 101 -7.47 10.02 2.70
C VAL A 101 -8.21 9.19 1.66
N TRP A 102 -7.58 8.16 1.09
CA TRP A 102 -8.12 7.46 -0.07
C TRP A 102 -9.17 6.42 0.30
N ALA A 103 -8.96 5.69 1.39
CA ALA A 103 -9.90 4.70 1.91
C ALA A 103 -11.20 5.34 2.45
N SER A 104 -11.18 6.64 2.79
CA SER A 104 -12.37 7.43 3.12
C SER A 104 -12.97 8.20 1.93
N SER A 105 -12.49 7.96 0.71
CA SER A 105 -13.02 8.64 -0.47
C SER A 105 -14.51 8.37 -0.66
N ARG A 106 -15.23 9.33 -1.21
CA ARG A 106 -16.64 9.14 -1.60
C ARG A 106 -16.75 8.18 -2.80
N ASP A 107 -15.73 8.17 -3.66
CA ASP A 107 -15.64 7.29 -4.81
C ASP A 107 -15.34 5.85 -4.37
N LEU A 108 -16.24 4.93 -4.73
CA LEU A 108 -16.11 3.50 -4.39
C LEU A 108 -14.86 2.88 -5.02
N LYS A 109 -14.51 3.22 -6.26
CA LYS A 109 -13.33 2.68 -6.95
C LYS A 109 -12.05 3.09 -6.24
N VAL A 110 -11.97 4.35 -5.79
CA VAL A 110 -10.83 4.83 -4.99
C VAL A 110 -10.72 4.05 -3.67
N ARG A 111 -11.84 3.84 -2.97
CA ARG A 111 -11.83 3.04 -1.72
C ARG A 111 -11.39 1.60 -1.95
N LEU A 112 -11.89 0.95 -3.00
CA LEU A 112 -11.54 -0.44 -3.34
C LEU A 112 -10.06 -0.59 -3.61
N CYS A 113 -9.50 0.22 -4.51
CA CYS A 113 -8.08 0.16 -4.85
C CYS A 113 -7.20 0.53 -3.64
N ALA A 114 -7.63 1.48 -2.80
CA ALA A 114 -6.89 1.83 -1.59
C ALA A 114 -6.87 0.68 -0.57
N VAL A 115 -8.01 0.01 -0.33
CA VAL A 115 -8.07 -1.13 0.59
C VAL A 115 -7.24 -2.31 0.08
N ASP A 116 -7.29 -2.61 -1.21
CA ASP A 116 -6.49 -3.67 -1.82
C ASP A 116 -4.98 -3.41 -1.63
N ALA A 117 -4.54 -2.17 -1.90
CA ALA A 117 -3.16 -1.75 -1.69
C ALA A 117 -2.76 -1.83 -0.20
N LEU A 118 -3.59 -1.31 0.71
CA LEU A 118 -3.34 -1.38 2.15
C LEU A 118 -3.19 -2.84 2.60
N GLY A 119 -4.02 -3.74 2.09
CA GLY A 119 -3.94 -5.18 2.36
C GLY A 119 -2.61 -5.82 1.95
N GLN A 120 -1.90 -5.31 0.94
CA GLN A 120 -0.55 -5.79 0.59
C GLN A 120 0.56 -5.13 1.41
N MET A 121 0.31 -3.91 1.92
CA MET A 121 1.28 -3.11 2.67
C MET A 121 1.44 -3.52 4.15
N VAL A 122 0.45 -4.17 4.76
CA VAL A 122 0.38 -4.42 6.22
C VAL A 122 1.60 -5.13 6.82
N GLY A 123 2.32 -5.96 6.07
CA GLY A 123 3.56 -6.57 6.57
C GLY A 123 4.85 -5.95 6.01
N LEU A 124 4.75 -4.85 5.26
CA LEU A 124 5.87 -4.03 4.79
C LEU A 124 6.00 -2.71 5.58
N ILE A 125 5.14 -2.50 6.58
CA ILE A 125 5.14 -1.33 7.46
C ILE A 125 5.56 -1.72 8.87
N THR A 126 5.85 -0.72 9.71
CA THR A 126 6.23 -0.99 11.09
C THR A 126 5.03 -1.47 11.90
N HIS A 127 5.33 -2.31 12.90
CA HIS A 127 4.36 -2.76 13.89
C HIS A 127 3.61 -1.59 14.56
N SER A 128 4.31 -0.49 14.87
CA SER A 128 3.71 0.71 15.48
C SER A 128 2.67 1.37 14.57
N GLN A 129 2.97 1.49 13.28
CA GLN A 129 2.07 2.09 12.29
C GLN A 129 0.84 1.21 12.05
N LEU A 130 1.05 -0.11 11.96
CA LEU A 130 -0.05 -1.07 11.81
C LEU A 130 -0.98 -0.99 13.02
N LYS A 131 -0.44 -1.03 14.25
CA LYS A 131 -1.22 -0.92 15.48
C LYS A 131 -2.08 0.33 15.52
N ALA A 132 -1.51 1.48 15.17
CA ALA A 132 -2.23 2.75 15.13
C ALA A 132 -3.32 2.78 14.04
N GLY A 133 -3.12 2.07 12.92
CA GLY A 133 -4.06 2.00 11.80
C GLY A 133 -5.24 1.04 12.01
N LEU A 134 -5.09 0.00 12.83
CA LEU A 134 -6.07 -1.08 13.02
C LEU A 134 -7.51 -0.60 13.30
N PRO A 135 -7.75 0.34 14.25
CA PRO A 135 -9.10 0.78 14.60
C PRO A 135 -9.86 1.40 13.42
N ARG A 136 -9.14 1.90 12.42
CA ARG A 136 -9.72 2.47 11.21
C ARG A 136 -9.74 1.47 10.05
N LEU A 137 -8.67 0.70 9.87
CA LEU A 137 -8.53 -0.23 8.75
C LEU A 137 -9.57 -1.35 8.81
N ILE A 138 -9.81 -1.93 9.99
CA ILE A 138 -10.78 -3.03 10.15
C ILE A 138 -12.20 -2.59 9.72
N PRO A 139 -12.79 -1.50 10.28
CA PRO A 139 -14.11 -1.05 9.83
C PRO A 139 -14.14 -0.69 8.34
N THR A 140 -13.08 -0.10 7.81
CA THR A 140 -12.98 0.27 6.39
C THR A 140 -13.07 -0.95 5.48
N ILE A 141 -12.36 -2.04 5.80
CA ILE A 141 -12.43 -3.29 5.03
C ILE A 141 -13.83 -3.91 5.17
N LEU A 142 -14.37 -3.94 6.38
CA LEU A 142 -15.68 -4.54 6.66
C LEU A 142 -16.85 -3.82 5.97
N ASP A 143 -16.77 -2.50 5.78
CA ASP A 143 -17.81 -1.74 5.09
C ASP A 143 -17.94 -2.13 3.59
N LEU A 144 -16.85 -2.63 2.99
CA LEU A 144 -16.86 -3.06 1.59
C LEU A 144 -17.65 -4.35 1.36
N TYR A 145 -17.79 -5.22 2.37
CA TYR A 145 -18.53 -6.49 2.24
C TYR A 145 -20.01 -6.32 1.87
N ARG A 146 -20.60 -5.15 2.13
CA ARG A 146 -22.03 -4.89 1.93
C ARG A 146 -22.42 -4.64 0.47
N LYS A 147 -21.53 -4.88 -0.50
CA LYS A 147 -21.68 -4.42 -1.88
C LYS A 147 -21.93 -5.57 -2.87
N ASP A 148 -20.88 -6.27 -3.28
CA ASP A 148 -20.88 -7.26 -4.36
C ASP A 148 -19.95 -8.43 -3.99
N GLN A 149 -20.12 -9.60 -4.62
CA GLN A 149 -19.30 -10.80 -4.39
C GLN A 149 -17.82 -10.58 -4.74
N GLU A 150 -17.50 -9.88 -5.82
CA GLU A 150 -16.10 -9.58 -6.18
C GLU A 150 -15.45 -8.64 -5.16
N ILE A 151 -16.21 -7.66 -4.68
CA ILE A 151 -15.76 -6.72 -3.66
C ILE A 151 -15.55 -7.45 -2.32
N ALA A 152 -16.45 -8.38 -1.97
CA ALA A 152 -16.32 -9.20 -0.78
C ALA A 152 -15.08 -10.09 -0.83
N PHE A 153 -14.72 -10.62 -2.00
CA PHE A 153 -13.48 -11.39 -2.18
C PHE A 153 -12.23 -10.53 -1.91
N LEU A 154 -12.15 -9.34 -2.52
CA LEU A 154 -11.05 -8.38 -2.29
C LEU A 154 -10.94 -7.97 -0.82
N ALA A 155 -12.08 -7.67 -0.19
CA ALA A 155 -12.13 -7.33 1.23
C ALA A 155 -11.64 -8.50 2.11
N THR A 156 -12.00 -9.73 1.74
CA THR A 156 -11.53 -10.95 2.42
C THR A 156 -10.03 -11.14 2.29
N GLN A 157 -9.47 -10.94 1.09
CA GLN A 157 -8.03 -11.05 0.88
C GLN A 157 -7.27 -9.99 1.71
N SER A 158 -7.76 -8.75 1.70
CA SER A 158 -7.16 -7.65 2.46
C SER A 158 -7.23 -7.91 3.97
N LEU A 159 -8.37 -8.42 4.45
CA LEU A 159 -8.55 -8.81 5.85
C LEU A 159 -7.65 -9.99 6.24
N HIS A 160 -7.53 -11.00 5.38
CA HIS A 160 -6.64 -12.13 5.61
C HIS A 160 -5.20 -11.66 5.77
N ASN A 161 -4.69 -10.86 4.84
CA ASN A 161 -3.34 -10.32 4.94
C ASN A 161 -3.13 -9.50 6.21
N LEU A 162 -4.12 -8.68 6.59
CA LEU A 162 -4.08 -7.88 7.82
C LEU A 162 -3.96 -8.77 9.06
N LEU A 163 -4.83 -9.77 9.18
CA LEU A 163 -4.83 -10.69 10.32
C LEU A 163 -3.55 -11.51 10.38
N THR A 164 -3.09 -12.01 9.24
CA THR A 164 -1.81 -12.71 9.11
C THR A 164 -0.64 -11.84 9.59
N ALA A 165 -0.57 -10.57 9.17
CA ALA A 165 0.46 -9.64 9.63
C ALA A 165 0.38 -9.33 11.14
N CYS A 166 -0.83 -9.29 11.70
CA CYS A 166 -1.03 -9.09 13.14
C CYS A 166 -0.59 -10.30 13.99
N LEU A 167 -0.69 -11.51 13.44
CA LEU A 167 -0.38 -12.76 14.11
C LEU A 167 1.09 -13.18 13.94
N LEU A 168 1.70 -12.88 12.79
CA LEU A 168 3.09 -13.26 12.46
C LEU A 168 4.13 -12.22 12.91
N SER A 169 3.76 -11.21 13.70
CA SER A 169 4.74 -10.23 14.19
C SER A 169 5.71 -10.89 15.16
N GLU A 170 6.91 -11.23 14.67
CA GLU A 170 7.96 -11.93 15.43
C GLU A 170 8.57 -11.11 16.58
N SER A 171 8.14 -9.86 16.82
CA SER A 171 8.78 -8.94 17.77
C SER A 171 7.87 -8.27 18.81
N GLY A 172 6.75 -8.91 19.18
CA GLY A 172 5.91 -8.41 20.27
C GLY A 172 4.72 -9.31 20.60
N PRO A 173 3.96 -9.00 21.68
CA PRO A 173 2.65 -9.61 21.88
C PRO A 173 1.76 -9.37 20.66
N PRO A 174 0.84 -10.29 20.33
CA PRO A 174 -0.04 -10.15 19.16
C PRO A 174 -0.71 -8.78 19.17
N LEU A 175 -0.72 -8.12 18.01
CA LEU A 175 -1.29 -6.76 17.88
C LEU A 175 -2.76 -6.68 18.28
N LEU A 176 -3.44 -7.81 18.23
CA LEU A 176 -4.81 -7.99 18.67
C LEU A 176 -4.79 -8.56 20.09
N ASP A 177 -4.87 -7.67 21.08
CA ASP A 177 -5.22 -8.08 22.44
C ASP A 177 -6.69 -8.53 22.42
N PHE A 178 -6.93 -9.83 22.47
CA PHE A 178 -8.27 -10.40 22.68
C PHE A 178 -8.72 -10.33 24.14
N GLU A 179 -7.91 -9.74 25.02
CA GLU A 179 -8.16 -9.67 26.45
C GLU A 179 -8.96 -8.40 26.81
N ALA A 180 -10.11 -8.60 27.49
CA ALA A 180 -10.98 -7.62 28.16
C ALA A 180 -12.36 -7.30 27.56
N ARG A 181 -13.10 -8.29 27.04
CA ARG A 181 -14.58 -8.23 27.01
C ARG A 181 -15.27 -9.55 27.40
N LEU A 182 -14.91 -10.10 28.55
CA LEU A 182 -15.71 -11.10 29.28
C LEU A 182 -15.56 -10.86 30.80
N THR A 183 -16.06 -9.71 31.28
CA THR A 183 -16.46 -9.48 32.68
C THR A 183 -17.53 -8.41 32.70
#